data_AF-A0A7S2MUD3-F1
#
_entry.id   AF-A0A7S2MUD3-F1
#
_cell.length_a   1.000
_cell.length_b   1.000
_cell.length_c   1.000
_cell.angle_alpha   90.00
_cell.angle_beta   90.00
_cell.angle_gamma   90.00
#
_symmetry.space_group_name_H-M   'P 1'
#
loop_
_entity.id
_entity.type
_entity.pdbx_description
1 polymer ?
#
loop_
_entity_poly.entity_id
_entity_poly.type
_entity_poly.pdbx_seq_one_letter_code
_entity_poly.pdbx_strand_id
1 'polypeptide(L)'
;ARRPGARPSRESLESAGIIRGARRSSFGNAVDPSLVGPAVALQERMVKTALGRALAKRPAAQELARRGILRGAAPGHQLASTLHGSHTTLERKLVKHSLEAGLRRRSASKELADRGILLPSTNVAPAIQQAQQTLARQKTSDKLSAALLSRPSFEDVQARSILPPAATAVSPSLIEKRQ
;
A
#
# COMPACT_ATOMS: atom_id res chain seq x y z
N ALA A 1 8.62 -25.37 -70.90
CA ALA A 1 10.08 -25.30 -71.15
C ALA A 1 10.53 -23.84 -71.10
N ARG A 2 11.31 -23.42 -70.08
CA ARG A 2 11.92 -22.08 -70.02
C ARG A 2 13.26 -22.12 -70.77
N ARG A 3 13.43 -21.24 -71.77
CA ARG A 3 14.67 -21.12 -72.55
C ARG A 3 15.83 -20.71 -71.62
N PRO A 4 16.98 -21.42 -71.61
CA PRO A 4 18.15 -20.99 -70.86
C PRO A 4 18.74 -19.75 -71.58
N GLY A 5 18.78 -18.61 -70.89
CA GLY A 5 19.27 -17.34 -71.44
C GLY A 5 18.23 -16.21 -71.56
N ALA A 6 16.97 -16.43 -71.13
CA ALA A 6 16.02 -15.32 -71.01
C ALA A 6 16.47 -14.35 -69.91
N ARG A 7 16.75 -13.09 -70.28
CA ARG A 7 17.07 -12.03 -69.31
C ARG A 7 15.93 -11.96 -68.27
N PRO A 8 16.23 -12.03 -66.97
CA PRO A 8 15.22 -11.95 -65.93
C PRO A 8 14.47 -10.62 -66.02
N SER A 9 13.15 -10.64 -65.79
CA SER A 9 12.35 -9.42 -65.78
C SER A 9 12.82 -8.48 -64.67
N ARG A 10 12.65 -7.17 -64.88
CA ARG A 10 13.01 -6.14 -63.90
C ARG A 10 12.41 -6.45 -62.51
N GLU A 11 11.14 -6.84 -62.48
CA GLU A 11 10.45 -7.24 -61.25
C GLU A 11 11.11 -8.43 -60.55
N SER A 12 11.55 -9.44 -61.31
CA SER A 12 12.23 -10.62 -60.76
C SER A 12 13.58 -10.26 -60.12
N LEU A 13 14.28 -9.27 -60.68
CA LEU A 13 15.54 -8.77 -60.14
C LEU A 13 15.33 -7.85 -58.92
N GLU A 14 14.20 -7.14 -58.86
CA GLU A 14 13.80 -6.35 -57.70
C GLU A 14 13.38 -7.25 -56.53
N SER A 15 12.62 -8.32 -56.78
CA SER A 15 12.27 -9.32 -55.77
C SER A 15 13.46 -10.13 -55.27
N ALA A 16 14.47 -10.35 -56.11
CA ALA A 16 15.72 -10.99 -55.75
C ALA A 16 16.71 -10.03 -55.06
N GLY A 17 16.39 -8.74 -54.93
CA GLY A 17 17.22 -7.73 -54.27
C GLY A 17 18.47 -7.31 -55.06
N ILE A 18 18.59 -7.72 -56.33
CA ILE A 18 19.75 -7.43 -57.20
C ILE A 18 19.70 -5.98 -57.70
N ILE A 19 18.51 -5.47 -58.01
CA ILE A 19 18.27 -4.05 -58.27
C ILE A 19 17.32 -3.47 -57.23
N ARG A 20 17.62 -2.24 -56.82
CA ARG A 20 16.80 -1.49 -55.87
C ARG A 20 15.53 -1.04 -56.61
N GLY A 21 14.46 -1.83 -56.51
CA GLY A 21 13.13 -1.40 -56.91
C GLY A 21 12.79 -0.10 -56.20
N ALA A 22 11.97 0.74 -56.83
CA ALA A 22 11.51 2.01 -56.26
C ALA A 22 10.84 1.72 -54.91
N ARG A 23 11.65 1.73 -53.84
CA ARG A 23 11.17 1.48 -52.48
C ARG A 23 10.21 2.62 -52.21
N ARG A 24 8.92 2.29 -52.09
CA ARG A 24 7.93 3.18 -51.51
C ARG A 24 8.39 3.45 -50.09
N SER A 25 9.16 4.53 -49.92
CA SER A 25 9.41 5.11 -48.63
C SER A 25 8.07 5.62 -48.08
N SER A 26 7.91 5.60 -46.77
CA SER A 26 6.76 6.16 -46.05
C SER A 26 6.61 7.68 -46.22
N PHE A 27 7.41 8.29 -47.08
CA PHE A 27 7.33 9.68 -47.49
C PHE A 27 6.71 9.68 -48.89
N GLY A 28 5.43 10.03 -48.95
CA GLY A 28 4.75 10.28 -50.23
C GLY A 28 5.60 11.16 -51.12
N ASN A 29 5.67 10.79 -52.41
CA ASN A 29 6.41 11.43 -53.49
C ASN A 29 6.68 12.93 -53.28
N ALA A 30 7.97 13.31 -53.21
CA ALA A 30 8.58 14.55 -53.72
C ALA A 30 9.82 14.99 -52.89
N VAL A 31 10.75 14.08 -52.60
CA VAL A 31 12.12 14.47 -52.26
C VAL A 31 12.99 14.16 -53.47
N ASP A 32 13.59 15.20 -54.04
CA ASP A 32 14.59 15.06 -55.09
C ASP A 32 15.68 14.06 -54.64
N PRO A 33 16.18 13.16 -55.51
CA PRO A 33 17.19 12.16 -55.15
C PRO A 33 18.43 12.75 -54.46
N SER A 34 18.79 14.01 -54.77
CA SER A 34 19.90 14.73 -54.14
C SER A 34 19.60 15.18 -52.71
N LEU A 35 18.31 15.36 -52.36
CA LEU A 35 17.84 15.79 -51.05
C LEU A 35 17.55 14.61 -50.09
N VAL A 36 17.52 13.37 -50.59
CA VAL A 36 17.30 12.18 -49.77
C VAL A 36 18.39 12.03 -48.69
N GLY A 37 19.67 12.22 -49.05
CA GLY A 37 20.78 12.15 -48.09
C GLY A 37 20.68 13.21 -46.98
N PRO A 38 20.58 14.51 -47.34
CA PRO A 38 20.37 15.60 -46.38
C PRO A 38 19.11 15.42 -45.52
N ALA A 39 18.00 14.95 -46.09
CA ALA A 39 16.76 14.72 -45.36
C ALA A 39 16.92 13.61 -44.31
N VAL A 40 17.59 12.50 -44.66
CA VAL A 40 17.90 11.42 -43.69
C VAL A 40 18.84 11.94 -42.60
N ALA A 41 19.87 12.71 -42.94
CA ALA A 41 20.79 13.28 -41.96
C ALA A 41 20.09 14.28 -41.01
N LEU A 42 19.16 15.08 -41.52
CA LEU A 42 18.33 15.96 -40.70
C LEU A 42 17.41 15.15 -39.78
N GLN A 43 16.78 14.10 -40.29
CA GLN A 43 15.93 13.21 -39.50
C GLN A 43 16.73 12.54 -38.37
N GLU A 44 17.92 12.02 -38.65
CA GLU A 44 18.82 11.46 -37.63
C GLU A 44 19.18 12.47 -36.55
N ARG A 45 19.47 13.72 -36.94
CA ARG A 45 19.72 14.81 -35.99
C ARG A 45 18.49 15.13 -35.14
N MET A 46 17.31 15.23 -35.75
CA MET A 46 16.06 15.49 -35.03
C MET A 46 15.75 14.38 -34.03
N VAL A 47 15.89 13.10 -34.43
CA VAL A 47 15.72 11.94 -33.55
C VAL A 47 16.74 11.96 -32.41
N LYS A 48 18.01 12.26 -32.71
CA LYS A 48 19.06 12.38 -31.69
C LYS A 48 18.76 13.49 -30.67
N THR A 49 18.32 14.66 -31.13
CA THR A 49 17.95 15.77 -30.25
C THR A 49 16.74 15.42 -29.39
N ALA A 50 15.71 14.78 -29.97
CA ALA A 50 14.53 14.34 -29.24
C ALA A 50 14.86 13.28 -28.17
N LEU A 51 15.67 12.28 -28.54
CA LEU A 51 16.14 11.24 -27.62
C LEU A 51 16.97 11.83 -26.49
N GLY A 52 17.89 12.76 -26.80
CA GLY A 52 18.69 13.45 -25.78
C GLY A 52 17.83 14.19 -24.76
N ARG A 53 16.78 14.90 -25.21
CA ARG A 53 15.81 15.56 -24.32
C ARG A 53 15.03 14.56 -23.47
N ALA A 54 14.65 13.41 -24.03
CA ALA A 54 13.92 12.37 -23.29
C ALA A 54 14.80 11.70 -22.22
N LEU A 55 16.06 11.41 -22.55
CA LEU A 55 17.02 10.83 -21.62
C LEU A 55 17.38 11.78 -20.48
N ALA A 56 17.47 13.09 -20.75
CA ALA A 56 17.71 14.10 -19.71
C ALA A 56 16.58 14.16 -18.67
N LYS A 57 15.34 13.82 -19.05
CA LYS A 57 14.17 13.76 -18.16
C LYS A 57 13.94 12.38 -17.55
N ARG A 58 14.81 11.39 -17.81
CA ARG A 58 14.60 10.02 -17.35
C ARG A 58 14.76 9.94 -15.82
N PRO A 59 13.76 9.42 -15.09
CA PRO A 59 13.89 9.21 -13.65
C PRO A 59 14.91 8.11 -13.33
N ALA A 60 15.53 8.21 -12.16
CA ALA A 60 16.46 7.20 -11.67
C ALA A 60 15.76 5.84 -11.49
N ALA A 61 16.51 4.74 -11.67
CA ALA A 61 15.97 3.38 -11.51
C ALA A 61 15.37 3.15 -10.11
N GLN A 62 15.98 3.73 -9.07
CA GLN A 62 15.48 3.68 -7.69
C GLN A 62 14.10 4.35 -7.55
N GLU A 63 13.88 5.47 -8.23
CA GLU A 63 12.59 6.17 -8.22
C GLU A 63 11.52 5.33 -8.93
N LEU A 64 11.87 4.71 -10.04
CA LEU A 64 10.98 3.78 -10.73
C LEU A 64 10.65 2.54 -9.88
N ALA A 65 11.60 2.06 -9.06
CA ALA A 65 11.35 0.97 -8.12
C ALA A 65 10.43 1.38 -6.97
N ARG A 66 10.63 2.57 -6.39
CA ARG A 66 9.74 3.16 -5.37
C ARG A 66 8.31 3.33 -5.88
N ARG A 67 8.16 3.70 -7.15
CA ARG A 67 6.86 3.78 -7.83
C ARG A 67 6.28 2.41 -8.23
N GLY A 68 6.99 1.31 -7.96
CA GLY A 68 6.55 -0.04 -8.29
C GLY A 68 6.60 -0.38 -9.79
N ILE A 69 7.26 0.45 -10.61
CA ILE A 69 7.41 0.23 -12.05
C ILE A 69 8.52 -0.79 -12.30
N LEU A 70 9.70 -0.59 -11.69
CA LEU A 70 10.79 -1.56 -11.71
C LEU A 70 10.71 -2.44 -10.46
N ARG A 71 10.06 -3.60 -10.58
CA ARG A 71 10.08 -4.62 -9.51
C ARG A 71 11.49 -5.24 -9.44
N GLY A 72 11.96 -5.57 -8.25
CA GLY A 72 13.28 -6.19 -8.08
C GLY A 72 14.49 -5.28 -8.32
N ALA A 73 14.28 -3.96 -8.41
CA ALA A 73 15.35 -2.95 -8.46
C ALA A 73 15.44 -2.15 -7.16
N ALA A 74 15.13 -2.80 -6.03
CA ALA A 74 15.34 -2.21 -4.71
C ALA A 74 16.85 -2.12 -4.42
N PRO A 75 17.33 -1.08 -3.72
CA PRO A 75 18.71 -1.00 -3.30
C PRO A 75 19.06 -2.24 -2.45
N GLY A 76 19.98 -3.07 -2.94
CA GLY A 76 20.44 -4.30 -2.26
C GLY A 76 19.77 -5.61 -2.69
N HIS A 77 18.76 -5.59 -3.57
CA HIS A 77 18.13 -6.83 -4.06
C HIS A 77 17.83 -6.70 -5.55
N GLN A 78 18.79 -7.11 -6.39
CA GLN A 78 18.64 -7.16 -7.84
C GLN A 78 18.15 -8.55 -8.25
N LEU A 79 16.86 -8.65 -8.55
CA LEU A 79 16.29 -9.88 -9.09
C LEU A 79 16.52 -9.93 -10.60
N ALA A 80 16.89 -11.10 -11.13
CA ALA A 80 17.03 -11.28 -12.57
C ALA A 80 15.68 -11.06 -13.28
N SER A 81 15.70 -10.46 -14.47
CA SER A 81 14.50 -10.14 -15.28
C SER A 81 13.56 -11.35 -15.44
N THR A 82 14.13 -12.54 -15.67
CA THR A 82 13.42 -13.81 -15.84
C THR A 82 12.70 -14.30 -14.59
N LEU A 83 13.19 -13.96 -13.39
CA LEU A 83 12.66 -14.45 -12.11
C LEU A 83 11.50 -13.63 -11.58
N HIS A 84 11.20 -12.45 -12.15
CA HIS A 84 10.13 -11.58 -11.64
C HIS A 84 8.74 -12.26 -11.67
N GLY A 85 8.45 -13.06 -12.70
CA GLY A 85 7.17 -13.76 -12.82
C GLY A 85 6.98 -14.80 -11.73
N SER A 86 7.99 -15.62 -11.48
CA SER A 86 7.96 -16.61 -10.38
C SER A 86 7.97 -15.93 -9.02
N HIS A 87 8.78 -14.88 -8.83
CA HIS A 87 8.85 -14.13 -7.58
C HIS A 87 7.48 -13.55 -7.19
N THR A 88 6.83 -12.81 -8.10
CA THR A 88 5.51 -12.22 -7.84
C THR A 88 4.43 -13.27 -7.58
N THR A 89 4.52 -14.43 -8.23
CA THR A 89 3.62 -15.55 -7.99
C THR A 89 3.84 -16.15 -6.59
N LEU A 90 5.10 -16.33 -6.18
CA LEU A 90 5.45 -16.82 -4.85
C LEU A 90 5.01 -15.83 -3.77
N GLU A 91 5.32 -14.54 -3.91
CA GLU A 91 4.85 -13.49 -3.00
C GLU A 91 3.33 -13.53 -2.82
N ARG A 92 2.59 -13.63 -3.93
CA ARG A 92 1.12 -13.75 -3.89
C ARG A 92 0.67 -14.99 -3.13
N LYS A 93 1.31 -16.15 -3.35
CA LYS A 93 0.99 -17.40 -2.64
C LYS A 93 1.29 -17.28 -1.15
N LEU A 94 2.41 -16.68 -0.77
CA LEU A 94 2.79 -16.47 0.63
C LEU A 94 1.80 -15.53 1.34
N VAL A 95 1.46 -14.40 0.71
CA VAL A 95 0.44 -13.47 1.23
C VAL A 95 -0.91 -14.16 1.35
N LYS A 96 -1.32 -14.95 0.34
CA LYS A 96 -2.57 -15.71 0.39
C LYS A 96 -2.59 -16.70 1.55
N HIS A 97 -1.51 -17.47 1.73
CA HIS A 97 -1.39 -18.45 2.81
C HIS A 97 -1.40 -17.77 4.19
N SER A 98 -0.65 -16.68 4.36
CA SER A 98 -0.64 -15.89 5.59
C SER A 98 -2.02 -15.31 5.91
N LEU A 99 -2.70 -14.77 4.90
CA LEU A 99 -4.06 -14.25 5.03
C LEU A 99 -5.05 -15.36 5.38
N GLU A 100 -4.95 -16.52 4.76
CA GLU A 100 -5.78 -17.68 5.09
C GLU A 100 -5.58 -18.12 6.55
N ALA A 101 -4.32 -18.22 7.00
CA ALA A 101 -4.00 -18.54 8.39
C ALA A 101 -4.57 -17.49 9.37
N GLY A 102 -4.48 -16.20 9.02
CA GLY A 102 -5.06 -15.10 9.78
C GLY A 102 -6.59 -15.15 9.84
N LEU A 103 -7.25 -15.46 8.71
CA LEU A 103 -8.70 -15.58 8.65
C LEU A 103 -9.23 -16.76 9.47
N ARG A 104 -8.52 -17.89 9.49
CA ARG A 104 -8.87 -19.05 10.34
C ARG A 104 -8.81 -18.72 11.83
N ARG A 105 -7.91 -17.82 12.24
CA ARG A 105 -7.73 -17.39 13.64
C ARG A 105 -8.44 -16.08 13.95
N ARG A 106 -9.35 -15.62 13.08
CA ARG A 106 -10.07 -14.37 13.27
C ARG A 106 -10.96 -14.48 14.51
N SER A 107 -10.69 -13.66 15.51
CA SER A 107 -11.50 -13.59 16.74
C SER A 107 -12.90 -13.06 16.45
N ALA A 108 -13.87 -13.53 17.21
CA ALA A 108 -15.25 -13.06 17.10
C ALA A 108 -15.35 -11.62 17.61
N SER A 109 -16.33 -10.86 17.08
CA SER A 109 -16.55 -9.47 17.52
C SER A 109 -16.84 -9.38 19.02
N LYS A 110 -17.48 -10.41 19.59
CA LYS A 110 -17.77 -10.49 21.03
C LYS A 110 -16.48 -10.62 21.85
N GLU A 111 -15.58 -11.52 21.46
CA GLU A 111 -14.28 -11.70 22.12
C GLU A 111 -13.43 -10.43 22.07
N LEU A 112 -13.51 -9.68 20.97
CA LEU A 112 -12.83 -8.38 20.85
C LEU A 112 -13.43 -7.32 21.78
N ALA A 113 -14.75 -7.34 22.00
CA ALA A 113 -15.41 -6.46 22.94
C ALA A 113 -15.07 -6.82 24.40
N ASP A 114 -15.04 -8.11 24.72
CA ASP A 114 -14.65 -8.61 26.04
C ASP A 114 -13.19 -8.26 26.37
N ARG A 115 -12.31 -8.24 25.35
CA ARG A 115 -10.92 -7.77 25.47
C ARG A 115 -10.77 -6.24 25.49
N GLY A 116 -11.86 -5.48 25.39
CA GLY A 116 -11.85 -4.02 25.36
C GLY A 116 -11.26 -3.39 24.09
N ILE A 117 -11.07 -4.17 23.02
CA ILE A 117 -10.57 -3.70 21.72
C ILE A 117 -11.70 -3.03 20.93
N LEU A 118 -12.86 -3.67 20.90
CA LEU A 118 -14.09 -3.09 20.35
C LEU A 118 -14.94 -2.54 21.49
N LEU A 119 -15.72 -1.49 21.21
CA LEU A 119 -16.75 -1.08 22.16
C LEU A 119 -17.86 -2.14 22.17
N PRO A 120 -18.38 -2.52 23.37
CA PRO A 120 -19.47 -3.49 23.48
C PRO A 120 -20.68 -3.06 22.65
N SER A 121 -21.16 -3.95 21.79
CA SER A 121 -22.31 -3.85 20.87
C SER A 121 -23.06 -2.51 20.91
N THR A 122 -22.47 -1.48 20.31
CA THR A 122 -23.17 -0.21 20.14
C THR A 122 -23.99 -0.31 18.86
N ASN A 123 -25.30 -0.03 18.94
CA ASN A 123 -26.18 0.09 17.77
C ASN A 123 -25.87 1.39 16.97
N VAL A 124 -24.61 1.79 16.95
CA VAL A 124 -24.13 3.11 16.53
C VAL A 124 -23.09 2.91 15.44
N ALA A 125 -23.17 3.74 14.40
CA ALA A 125 -22.26 3.69 13.27
C ALA A 125 -20.79 3.91 13.71
N PRO A 126 -19.80 3.25 13.05
CA PRO A 126 -18.38 3.36 13.41
C PRO A 126 -17.86 4.80 13.53
N ALA A 127 -18.38 5.71 12.72
CA ALA A 127 -18.00 7.11 12.72
C ALA A 127 -18.34 7.86 14.03
N ILE A 128 -19.37 7.43 14.77
CA ILE A 128 -19.89 8.14 15.95
C ILE A 128 -19.46 7.47 17.26
N GLN A 129 -18.92 6.24 17.20
CA GLN A 129 -18.53 5.46 18.39
C GLN A 129 -17.58 6.21 19.31
N GLN A 130 -16.61 6.93 18.75
CA GLN A 130 -15.67 7.73 19.53
C GLN A 130 -16.36 8.88 20.26
N ALA A 131 -17.23 9.63 19.58
CA ALA A 131 -17.98 10.73 20.18
C ALA A 131 -18.89 10.23 21.31
N GLN A 132 -19.55 9.08 21.10
CA GLN A 132 -20.35 8.42 22.12
C GLN A 132 -19.51 8.04 23.35
N GLN A 133 -18.32 7.47 23.15
CA GLN A 133 -17.44 7.08 24.26
C GLN A 133 -16.97 8.28 25.07
N THR A 134 -16.57 9.36 24.39
CA THR A 134 -16.17 10.61 25.04
C THR A 134 -17.30 11.19 25.86
N LEU A 135 -18.51 11.25 25.30
CA LEU A 135 -19.70 11.74 25.99
C LEU A 135 -20.09 10.83 27.17
N ALA A 136 -19.96 9.51 27.04
CA ALA A 136 -20.21 8.58 28.13
C ALA A 136 -19.22 8.82 29.28
N ARG A 137 -17.92 9.00 28.97
CA ARG A 137 -16.89 9.32 29.97
C ARG A 137 -17.15 10.65 30.68
N GLN A 138 -17.53 11.69 29.93
CA GLN A 138 -17.89 12.99 30.50
C GLN A 138 -19.08 12.85 31.45
N LYS A 139 -20.17 12.21 31.00
CA LYS A 139 -21.33 11.94 31.86
C LYS A 139 -20.98 11.16 33.13
N THR A 140 -20.10 10.16 33.04
CA THR A 140 -19.66 9.42 34.23
C THR A 140 -18.80 10.28 35.15
N SER A 141 -17.96 11.15 34.59
CA SER A 141 -17.14 12.10 35.34
C SER A 141 -18.03 13.09 36.10
N ASP A 142 -19.00 13.71 35.43
CA ASP A 142 -19.91 14.68 36.05
C ASP A 142 -20.73 14.06 37.18
N LYS A 143 -21.25 12.85 36.95
CA LYS A 143 -21.97 12.07 37.98
C LYS A 143 -21.08 11.74 39.17
N LEU A 144 -19.84 11.33 38.92
CA LEU A 144 -18.88 11.01 39.97
C LEU A 144 -18.51 12.26 40.77
N SER A 145 -18.28 13.39 40.10
CA SER A 145 -18.04 14.68 40.75
C SER A 145 -19.20 15.08 41.66
N ALA A 146 -20.45 14.97 41.17
CA ALA A 146 -21.64 15.26 41.98
C ALA A 146 -21.76 14.33 43.20
N ALA A 147 -21.52 13.04 43.03
CA ALA A 147 -21.57 12.07 44.12
C ALA A 147 -20.47 12.28 45.18
N LEU A 148 -19.30 12.77 44.76
CA LEU A 148 -18.21 13.12 45.67
C LEU A 148 -18.48 14.42 46.45
N LEU A 149 -19.23 15.37 45.87
CA LEU A 149 -19.65 16.59 46.58
C LEU A 149 -20.63 16.27 47.72
N SER A 150 -21.56 15.34 47.49
CA SER A 150 -22.51 14.87 48.52
C SER A 150 -21.93 13.74 49.39
N ARG A 151 -20.61 13.63 49.49
CA ARG A 151 -19.98 12.55 50.26
C ARG A 151 -20.27 12.74 51.76
N PRO A 152 -20.88 11.75 52.45
CA PRO A 152 -21.15 11.85 53.87
C PRO A 152 -19.85 12.00 54.67
N SER A 153 -19.90 12.79 55.74
CA SER A 153 -18.77 12.96 56.63
C SER A 153 -18.52 11.68 57.44
N PHE A 154 -17.35 11.60 58.09
CA PHE A 154 -17.02 10.45 58.95
C PHE A 154 -18.05 10.24 60.06
N GLU A 155 -18.51 11.32 60.68
CA GLU A 155 -19.51 11.28 61.75
C GLU A 155 -20.87 10.78 61.24
N ASP A 156 -21.29 11.19 60.04
CA ASP A 156 -22.54 10.71 59.42
C ASP A 156 -22.50 9.18 59.17
N VAL A 157 -21.35 8.64 58.80
CA VAL A 157 -21.15 7.21 58.56
C VAL A 157 -21.15 6.41 59.87
N GLN A 158 -20.62 6.99 60.95
CA GLN A 158 -20.65 6.42 62.30
C GLN A 158 -22.07 6.44 62.88
N ALA A 159 -22.82 7.53 62.67
CA ALA A 159 -24.22 7.65 63.08
C ALA A 159 -25.13 6.64 62.37
N ARG A 160 -24.75 6.22 61.15
CA ARG A 160 -25.43 5.15 60.39
C ARG A 160 -24.97 3.73 60.79
N SER A 161 -24.14 3.60 61.82
CA SER A 161 -23.59 2.32 62.33
C SER A 161 -22.80 1.51 61.29
N ILE A 162 -22.29 2.16 60.24
CA ILE A 162 -21.46 1.52 59.21
C ILE A 162 -20.00 1.43 59.68
N LEU A 163 -19.56 2.39 60.48
CA LEU A 163 -18.22 2.41 61.10
C LEU A 163 -18.34 2.34 62.64
N PRO A 164 -17.50 1.56 63.32
CA PRO A 164 -17.42 1.60 64.78
C PRO A 164 -16.91 2.97 65.28
N PRO A 165 -17.35 3.43 66.46
CA PRO A 165 -16.84 4.65 67.07
C PRO A 165 -15.34 4.50 67.35
N ALA A 166 -14.58 5.57 67.11
CA ALA A 166 -13.11 5.61 67.15
C ALA A 166 -12.46 5.00 68.43
N ALA A 167 -13.20 4.89 69.54
CA ALA A 167 -12.74 4.25 70.78
C ALA A 167 -12.59 2.70 70.70
N THR A 168 -13.20 2.05 69.71
CA THR A 168 -13.10 0.58 69.49
C THR A 168 -12.15 0.19 68.36
N ALA A 169 -11.37 1.15 67.84
CA ALA A 169 -10.41 0.94 66.74
C ALA A 169 -9.16 0.10 67.13
N VAL A 170 -9.15 -0.57 68.28
CA VAL A 170 -8.19 -1.65 68.52
C VAL A 170 -8.71 -2.88 67.78
N SER A 171 -8.10 -3.18 66.64
CA SER A 171 -8.38 -4.41 65.88
C SER A 171 -8.40 -5.61 66.83
N PRO A 172 -9.38 -6.53 66.76
CA PRO A 172 -9.46 -7.68 67.67
C PRO A 172 -8.18 -8.53 67.68
N SER A 173 -7.47 -8.56 66.55
CA SER A 173 -6.16 -9.20 66.39
C SER A 173 -5.00 -8.57 67.19
N LEU A 174 -5.13 -7.33 67.66
CA LEU A 174 -4.15 -6.66 68.54
C LEU A 174 -4.45 -6.87 70.03
N ILE A 175 -5.69 -7.24 70.38
CA ILE A 175 -6.12 -7.51 71.76
C ILE A 175 -5.64 -8.91 72.18
N GLU A 176 -5.67 -9.87 71.26
CA GLU A 176 -5.32 -11.27 71.51
C GLU A 176 -3.81 -11.49 71.72
N LYS A 177 -2.94 -10.66 71.13
CA LYS A 177 -1.48 -10.71 71.34
C LYS A 177 -1.01 -10.13 72.68
N ARG A 178 -1.94 -9.65 73.52
CA ARG A 178 -1.63 -8.97 74.78
C ARG A 178 -2.02 -9.77 76.02
N GLN A 179 -2.59 -10.98 75.84
CA GLN A 179 -2.74 -12.00 76.89
C GLN A 179 -1.75 -13.13 76.66
#